data_AF-A0A2M7Y7Q9-F1
#
_entry.id   AF-A0A2M7Y7Q9-F1
#
_cell.length_a   1.000
_cell.length_b   1.000
_cell.length_c   1.000
_cell.angle_alpha   90.00
_cell.angle_beta   90.00
_cell.angle_gamma   90.00
#
_symmetry.space_group_name_H-M   'P 1'
#
loop_
_entity.id
_entity.type
_entity.pdbx_description
1 polymer ?
#
loop_
_entity_poly.entity_id
_entity_poly.type
_entity_poly.pdbx_seq_one_letter_code
_entity_poly.pdbx_strand_id
1 'polypeptide(L)' 'MLKIAVLLYIIVAPTLMGVLVAVTLVIPALANGQGISAAAILGAVAAAPVSWLVARAIRGKLAR' A
#
# COMPACT_ATOMS: atom_id res chain seq x y z
N MET A 1 12.36 -9.32 -10.78
CA MET A 1 11.80 -8.16 -10.05
C MET A 1 10.46 -8.49 -9.40
N LEU A 2 9.53 -9.15 -10.11
CA LEU A 2 8.21 -9.54 -9.57
C LEU A 2 8.29 -10.29 -8.22
N LYS A 3 9.21 -11.24 -8.04
CA LYS A 3 9.39 -11.92 -6.75
C LYS A 3 9.66 -10.96 -5.58
N ILE A 4 10.56 -9.99 -5.76
CA ILE A 4 10.90 -8.98 -4.73
C ILE A 4 9.74 -8.01 -4.55
N ALA A 5 9.10 -7.58 -5.64
CA ALA A 5 7.95 -6.70 -5.58
C ALA A 5 6.76 -7.34 -4.83
N VAL A 6 6.49 -8.63 -5.06
CA VAL A 6 5.45 -9.40 -4.34
C VAL A 6 5.79 -9.50 -2.86
N LEU A 7 7.05 -9.78 -2.51
CA LEU A 7 7.50 -9.83 -1.13
C LEU A 7 7.33 -8.48 -0.42
N LEU A 8 7.68 -7.39 -1.11
CA LEU A 8 7.46 -6.03 -0.60
C LEU A 8 5.97 -5.69 -0.53
N TYR A 9 5.16 -6.13 -1.48
CA TYR A 9 3.72 -5.89 -1.50
C TYR A 9 3.03 -6.45 -0.25
N ILE A 10 3.42 -7.64 0.23
CA ILE A 10 2.86 -8.24 1.45
C ILE A 10 3.02 -7.32 2.68
N ILE A 11 4.06 -6.48 2.71
CA ILE A 11 4.34 -5.55 3.81
C ILE A 11 3.75 -4.16 3.52
N VAL A 12 3.89 -3.69 2.29
CA VAL A 12 3.47 -2.35 1.84
C VAL A 12 1.95 -2.23 1.73
N ALA A 13 1.25 -3.31 1.37
CA ALA A 13 -0.21 -3.32 1.27
C ALA A 13 -0.89 -3.05 2.62
N PRO A 14 -0.69 -3.85 3.69
CA PRO A 14 -1.36 -3.61 4.97
C PRO A 14 -0.97 -2.27 5.61
N THR A 15 0.24 -1.76 5.38
CA THR A 15 0.64 -0.43 5.87
C THR A 15 -0.11 0.68 5.15
N LEU A 16 -0.19 0.67 3.81
CA LEU A 16 -0.96 1.68 3.07
C LEU A 16 -2.47 1.58 3.34
N MET A 17 -3.00 0.35 3.46
CA MET A 17 -4.37 0.11 3.89
C MET A 17 -4.63 0.75 5.25
N GLY A 18 -3.77 0.49 6.24
CA GLY A 18 -3.91 1.03 7.58
C GLY A 18 -3.87 2.56 7.62
N VAL A 19 -2.96 3.19 6.85
CA VAL A 19 -2.87 4.65 6.75
C VAL A 19 -4.16 5.24 6.20
N LEU A 20 -4.71 4.69 5.12
CA LEU A 20 -5.94 5.20 4.53
C LEU A 20 -7.17 4.92 5.40
N VAL A 21 -7.22 3.76 6.06
CA VAL A 21 -8.27 3.45 7.03
C VAL A 21 -8.23 4.43 8.21
N ALA A 22 -7.04 4.77 8.72
CA ALA A 22 -6.92 5.78 9.77
C ALA A 22 -7.51 7.14 9.34
N VAL A 23 -7.33 7.55 8.07
CA VAL A 23 -7.97 8.77 7.54
C VAL A 23 -9.50 8.69 7.58
N THR A 24 -10.08 7.52 7.24
CA THR A 24 -11.55 7.35 7.29
C THR A 24 -12.13 7.45 8.70
N LEU A 25 -11.34 7.11 9.73
CA LEU A 25 -11.76 7.22 11.12
C LEU A 25 -11.74 8.68 11.63
N VAL A 26 -10.92 9.53 11.01
CA VAL A 26 -10.82 10.96 11.37
C VAL A 26 -11.90 11.80 10.68
N ILE A 27 -12.35 11.40 9.49
CA ILE A 27 -13.34 12.12 8.71
C ILE A 27 -14.73 11.52 8.98
N PRO A 28 -15.64 12.21 9.72
CA PRO A 28 -16.91 11.62 10.16
C PRO A 28 -17.79 11.11 9.01
N ALA A 29 -17.74 11.78 7.85
CA ALA A 29 -18.50 11.38 6.66
C ALA A 29 -18.02 10.04 6.04
N LEU A 30 -16.80 9.61 6.35
CA LEU A 30 -16.17 8.40 5.82
C LEU A 30 -16.04 7.28 6.87
N ALA A 31 -16.39 7.56 8.13
CA ALA A 31 -16.32 6.63 9.25
C ALA A 31 -17.48 5.60 9.23
N ASN A 32 -17.65 4.93 8.09
CA ASN A 32 -18.65 3.89 7.87
C ASN A 32 -18.03 2.68 7.14
N GLY A 33 -18.76 1.56 7.09
CA GLY A 33 -18.24 0.32 6.50
C GLY A 33 -17.83 0.46 5.03
N GLN A 34 -18.54 1.29 4.26
CA GLN A 34 -18.22 1.54 2.84
C GLN A 34 -16.94 2.37 2.69
N GLY A 35 -16.76 3.42 3.49
CA GLY A 35 -15.56 4.27 3.48
C GLY A 35 -14.31 3.49 3.87
N ILE A 36 -14.40 2.72 4.96
CA ILE A 36 -13.29 1.89 5.45
C ILE A 36 -12.88 0.83 4.39
N SER A 37 -13.86 0.13 3.82
CA SER A 37 -13.58 -0.89 2.79
C SER A 37 -13.02 -0.27 1.50
N ALA A 38 -13.54 0.88 1.06
CA ALA A 38 -13.00 1.60 -0.08
C ALA A 38 -11.55 2.06 0.16
N ALA A 39 -11.26 2.63 1.33
CA ALA A 39 -9.91 3.06 1.72
C ALA A 39 -8.92 1.89 1.78
N ALA A 40 -9.35 0.75 2.33
CA ALA A 40 -8.56 -0.48 2.34
C ALA A 40 -8.27 -0.97 0.91
N ILE A 41 -9.26 -1.02 0.03
CA ILE A 41 -9.05 -1.45 -1.36
C ILE A 41 -8.11 -0.48 -2.09
N LEU A 42 -8.29 0.83 -1.92
CA LEU A 42 -7.41 1.84 -2.50
C LEU A 42 -5.97 1.70 -2.01
N GLY A 43 -5.77 1.42 -0.72
CA GLY A 43 -4.44 1.20 -0.14
C GLY A 43 -3.75 -0.04 -0.71
N ALA A 44 -4.50 -1.14 -0.85
CA ALA A 44 -4.01 -2.36 -1.49
C ALA A 44 -3.63 -2.12 -2.96
N VAL A 45 -4.49 -1.46 -3.73
CA VAL A 45 -4.22 -1.16 -5.13
C VAL A 45 -3.01 -0.22 -5.29
N ALA A 46 -2.91 0.81 -4.45
CA ALA A 46 -1.78 1.74 -4.45
C ALA A 46 -0.45 1.06 -4.05
N ALA A 47 -0.50 0.01 -3.23
CA ALA A 47 0.70 -0.74 -2.85
C ALA A 47 1.36 -1.49 -4.02
N ALA A 48 0.61 -1.82 -5.08
CA ALA A 48 1.15 -2.51 -6.25
C ALA A 48 2.23 -1.67 -6.98
N PRO A 49 1.98 -0.42 -7.43
CA PRO A 49 3.01 0.40 -8.05
C PRO A 49 4.11 0.80 -7.04
N VAL A 50 3.79 1.03 -5.77
CA VAL A 50 4.78 1.40 -4.74
C VAL A 50 5.78 0.26 -4.51
N SER A 51 5.30 -0.96 -4.32
CA SER A 51 6.18 -2.14 -4.11
C SER A 51 7.11 -2.40 -5.30
N TRP A 52 6.66 -2.11 -6.53
CA TRP A 52 7.48 -2.21 -7.73
C TRP A 52 8.57 -1.12 -7.78
N LEU A 53 8.23 0.14 -7.46
CA LEU A 53 9.19 1.24 -7.39
C LEU A 53 10.29 0.97 -6.36
N VAL A 54 9.92 0.49 -5.17
CA VAL A 54 10.86 0.13 -4.11
C VAL A 54 11.76 -1.03 -4.55
N ALA A 55 11.19 -2.09 -5.17
CA ALA A 55 11.97 -3.19 -5.71
C ALA A 55 13.01 -2.74 -6.76
N ARG A 56 12.63 -1.79 -7.62
CA ARG A 56 13.51 -1.21 -8.64
C ARG A 56 14.66 -0.41 -8.01
N ALA A 57 14.37 0.39 -6.98
CA ALA A 57 15.36 1.16 -6.25
C ALA A 57 16.39 0.26 -5.53
N ILE A 58 15.93 -0.82 -4.88
CA ILE A 58 16.82 -1.78 -4.21
C ILE A 58 17.77 -2.45 -5.21
N ARG A 59 17.26 -2.93 -6.35
CA ARG A 59 18.09 -3.56 -7.37
C ARG A 59 19.13 -2.60 -7.97
N GLY A 60 18.77 -1.32 -8.13
CA GLY A 60 19.69 -0.29 -8.59
C GLY A 60 20.85 -0.01 -7.64
N LYS A 61 20.65 -0.20 -6.33
CA LYS A 61 21.72 -0.08 -5.31
C LYS A 61 22.59 -1.33 -5.20
N LEU A 62 22.02 -2.52 -5.41
CA LEU A 62 22.77 -3.79 -5.35
C LEU A 62 23.68 -4.04 -6.57
N ALA A 63 23.47 -3.32 -7.68
CA ALA A 63 24.24 -3.45 -8.91
C ALA A 63 25.43 -2.45 -9.01
N ARG A 64 25.66 -1.65 -7.97
CA ARG A 64 26.84 -0.80 -7.77
C ARG A 64 27.71 -1.42 -6.69
#